data_AF-A0A959AQZ1-F1
#
_entry.id   AF-A0A959AQZ1-F1
#
_cell.length_a   1.000
_cell.length_b   1.000
_cell.length_c   1.000
_cell.angle_alpha   90.00
_cell.angle_beta   90.00
_cell.angle_gamma   90.00
#
_symmetry.space_group_name_H-M   'P 1'
#
loop_
_entity.id
_entity.type
_entity.pdbx_description
1 polymer ?
#
loop_
_entity_poly.entity_id
_entity_poly.type
_entity_poly.pdbx_seq_one_letter_code
_entity_poly.pdbx_strand_id
1 'polypeptide(L)'
;GDTYRSGPEKMPERISLDSVSLKGEYFVSNNADGSLTSEPRAFVYAHTKTPDQLNGRYLRWEAEAVYIFNEIVKIYSPFAIQHQCFITNRLNDQGVSIADPGTLQPGTPIIENVGRRKIDYAFEHRICFAVYQHTITRKAYEYWQKIDQLVSPTGTIFDTPPAKVAGNVENITDPGNPALGYFEISAIDTARIFGKNGILGDDFLLQDVTYCEYDFSTWPPVNHLECDNCLILPSSTLDQPAWWQ
;
A
#
# COMPACT_ATOMS: atom_id res chain seq x y z
N GLY A 1 -32.37 -0.31 -15.06
CA GLY A 1 -31.02 -0.46 -14.52
C GLY A 1 -30.24 -1.31 -15.50
N ASP A 2 -28.99 -0.96 -15.76
CA ASP A 2 -28.14 -1.72 -16.69
C ASP A 2 -27.68 -3.03 -16.06
N THR A 3 -27.46 -4.05 -16.90
CA THR A 3 -26.99 -5.37 -16.47
C THR A 3 -25.60 -5.64 -17.03
N TYR A 4 -24.65 -5.97 -16.16
CA TYR A 4 -23.27 -6.24 -16.53
C TYR A 4 -22.91 -7.69 -16.28
N ARG A 5 -22.03 -8.25 -17.11
CA ARG A 5 -21.52 -9.62 -16.98
C ARG A 5 -20.02 -9.65 -17.20
N SER A 6 -19.29 -10.35 -16.34
CA SER A 6 -17.88 -10.64 -16.56
C SER A 6 -17.71 -11.93 -17.35
N GLY A 7 -16.59 -12.04 -18.08
CA GLY A 7 -16.12 -13.33 -18.58
C GLY A 7 -15.82 -14.31 -17.43
N PRO A 8 -16.06 -15.62 -17.60
CA PRO A 8 -15.71 -16.61 -16.58
C PRO A 8 -14.19 -16.77 -16.46
N GLU A 9 -13.70 -16.92 -15.23
CA GLU A 9 -12.30 -17.23 -14.94
C GLU A 9 -12.19 -18.35 -13.92
N LYS A 10 -11.16 -19.19 -14.08
CA LYS A 10 -10.82 -20.23 -13.12
C LYS A 10 -9.80 -19.67 -12.13
N MET A 11 -10.05 -19.86 -10.83
CA MET A 11 -9.11 -19.47 -9.79
C MET A 11 -7.76 -20.18 -10.03
N PRO A 12 -6.65 -19.42 -10.17
CA PRO A 12 -5.33 -20.02 -10.35
C PRO A 12 -4.85 -20.67 -9.04
N GLU A 13 -3.98 -21.66 -9.16
CA GLU A 13 -3.36 -22.28 -7.99
C GLU A 13 -2.40 -21.29 -7.30
N ARG A 14 -2.49 -21.19 -5.98
CA ARG A 14 -1.67 -20.27 -5.19
C ARG A 14 -0.17 -20.47 -5.43
N ILE A 15 0.56 -19.37 -5.58
CA ILE A 15 2.01 -19.28 -5.40
C ILE A 15 2.25 -18.67 -4.02
N SER A 16 3.04 -19.34 -3.19
CA SER A 16 3.32 -18.90 -1.82
C SER A 16 4.17 -17.63 -1.79
N LEU A 17 3.91 -16.78 -0.80
CA LEU A 17 4.76 -15.64 -0.46
C LEU A 17 5.72 -16.09 0.64
N ASP A 18 7.04 -16.07 0.37
CA ASP A 18 8.02 -16.63 1.31
C ASP A 18 8.25 -15.72 2.51
N SER A 19 8.43 -14.42 2.27
CA SER A 19 8.64 -13.43 3.33
C SER A 19 8.42 -11.99 2.85
N VAL A 20 8.44 -11.07 3.82
CA VAL A 20 8.43 -9.63 3.59
C VAL A 20 9.59 -9.01 4.35
N SER A 21 10.27 -8.03 3.75
CA SER A 21 11.32 -7.27 4.42
C SER A 21 11.10 -5.78 4.31
N LEU A 22 11.67 -5.04 5.24
CA LEU A 22 11.69 -3.58 5.23
C LEU A 22 13.12 -3.08 5.06
N LYS A 23 13.27 -1.95 4.37
CA LYS A 23 14.56 -1.26 4.27
C LYS A 23 14.32 0.25 4.34
N GLY A 24 15.08 0.94 5.19
CA GLY A 24 15.12 2.40 5.20
C GLY A 24 16.03 2.89 4.08
N GLU A 25 15.55 3.82 3.27
CA GLU A 25 16.36 4.50 2.26
C GLU A 25 15.94 5.97 2.14
N TYR A 26 16.86 6.83 1.68
CA TYR A 26 16.56 8.22 1.37
C TYR A 26 16.00 8.31 -0.06
N PHE A 27 14.77 8.79 -0.19
CA PHE A 27 14.15 9.05 -1.47
C PHE A 27 14.44 10.49 -1.90
N VAL A 28 15.13 10.64 -3.03
CA VAL A 28 15.46 11.94 -3.62
C VAL A 28 14.45 12.28 -4.72
N SER A 29 13.81 13.44 -4.60
CA SER A 29 12.88 13.96 -5.62
C SER A 29 13.24 15.39 -6.03
N ASN A 30 12.97 15.71 -7.30
CA ASN A 30 13.08 17.07 -7.82
C ASN A 30 11.79 17.83 -7.52
N ASN A 31 11.92 18.97 -6.85
CA ASN A 31 10.83 19.93 -6.71
C ASN A 31 10.61 20.68 -8.03
N ALA A 32 9.44 21.32 -8.15
CA ALA A 32 9.08 22.12 -9.32
C ALA A 32 10.02 23.33 -9.54
N ASP A 33 10.72 23.78 -8.51
CA ASP A 33 11.73 24.85 -8.55
C ASP A 33 13.14 24.35 -8.91
N GLY A 34 13.31 23.05 -9.15
CA GLY A 34 14.59 22.41 -9.46
C GLY A 34 15.45 22.06 -8.24
N SER A 35 14.98 22.34 -7.01
CA SER A 35 15.67 21.89 -5.81
C SER A 35 15.51 20.39 -5.57
N LEU A 36 16.53 19.76 -4.98
CA LEU A 36 16.49 18.36 -4.58
C LEU A 36 15.97 18.26 -3.14
N THR A 37 14.96 17.44 -2.91
CA THR A 37 14.53 17.06 -1.56
C THR A 37 14.91 15.61 -1.33
N SER A 38 15.52 15.32 -0.17
CA SER A 38 15.84 13.98 0.29
C SER A 38 15.01 13.68 1.53
N GLU A 39 14.13 12.69 1.46
CA GLU A 39 13.30 12.29 2.61
C GLU A 39 13.52 10.81 2.95
N PRO A 40 13.66 10.45 4.24
CA PRO A 40 13.77 9.06 4.64
C PRO A 40 12.43 8.33 4.44
N ARG A 41 12.47 7.17 3.79
CA ARG A 41 11.32 6.32 3.52
C ARG A 41 11.60 4.87 3.87
N ALA A 42 10.57 4.18 4.33
CA ALA A 42 10.54 2.74 4.49
C ALA A 42 10.07 2.09 3.19
N PHE A 43 10.92 1.27 2.59
CA PHE A 43 10.60 0.46 1.43
C PHE A 43 10.21 -0.95 1.86
N VAL A 44 9.15 -1.49 1.23
CA VAL A 44 8.62 -2.81 1.53
C VAL A 44 8.90 -3.73 0.35
N TYR A 45 9.50 -4.89 0.64
CA TYR A 45 9.82 -5.88 -0.38
C TYR A 45 9.10 -7.19 -0.11
N ALA A 46 8.50 -7.75 -1.16
CA ALA A 46 7.96 -9.10 -1.17
C ALA A 46 9.02 -10.07 -1.70
N HIS A 47 9.20 -11.20 -1.02
CA HIS A 47 10.12 -12.26 -1.41
C HIS A 47 9.34 -13.51 -1.78
N THR A 48 9.53 -13.97 -3.00
CA THR A 48 8.84 -15.17 -3.53
C THR A 48 9.77 -15.95 -4.42
N LYS A 49 9.81 -17.28 -4.27
CA LYS A 49 10.53 -18.15 -5.19
C LYS A 49 9.67 -18.54 -6.39
N THR A 50 10.27 -18.54 -7.57
CA THR A 50 9.63 -19.06 -8.78
C THR A 50 9.31 -20.54 -8.62
N PRO A 51 8.03 -20.97 -8.74
CA PRO A 51 7.65 -22.37 -8.62
C PRO A 51 8.09 -23.21 -9.82
N ASP A 52 8.25 -24.53 -9.63
CA ASP A 52 8.70 -25.47 -10.67
C ASP A 52 7.75 -25.60 -11.86
N GLN A 53 6.45 -25.49 -11.62
CA GLN A 53 5.41 -25.53 -12.65
C GLN A 53 4.58 -24.26 -12.59
N LEU A 54 4.70 -23.40 -13.59
CA LEU A 54 4.00 -22.12 -13.56
C LEU A 54 2.60 -22.16 -14.15
N ASN A 55 2.33 -22.98 -15.16
CA ASN A 55 1.01 -23.17 -15.76
C ASN A 55 0.28 -21.85 -16.11
N GLY A 56 1.01 -20.80 -16.51
CA GLY A 56 0.43 -19.48 -16.84
C GLY A 56 -0.07 -18.70 -15.63
N ARG A 57 0.59 -18.84 -14.47
CA ARG A 57 0.36 -18.06 -13.26
C ARG A 57 1.26 -16.84 -13.22
N TYR A 58 0.68 -15.72 -12.84
CA TYR A 58 1.33 -14.42 -12.73
C TYR A 58 1.16 -13.90 -11.31
N LEU A 59 1.98 -12.93 -10.93
CA LEU A 59 1.94 -12.34 -9.60
C LEU A 59 1.57 -10.88 -9.67
N ARG A 60 0.80 -10.43 -8.67
CA ARG A 60 0.50 -9.04 -8.39
C ARG A 60 0.55 -8.82 -6.89
N TRP A 61 1.05 -7.67 -6.48
CA TRP A 61 1.14 -7.35 -5.06
C TRP A 61 0.35 -6.10 -4.71
N GLU A 62 -0.26 -6.15 -3.53
CA GLU A 62 -0.80 -5.00 -2.83
C GLU A 62 -0.14 -4.93 -1.45
N ALA A 63 0.16 -3.72 -1.00
CA ALA A 63 0.73 -3.52 0.32
C ALA A 63 0.04 -2.36 1.06
N GLU A 64 -0.16 -2.56 2.35
CA GLU A 64 -0.70 -1.57 3.26
C GLU A 64 0.14 -1.50 4.54
N ALA A 65 0.21 -0.31 5.12
CA ALA A 65 0.66 -0.11 6.48
C ALA A 65 -0.56 0.14 7.36
N VAL A 66 -0.65 -0.60 8.46
CA VAL A 66 -1.60 -0.35 9.53
C VAL A 66 -0.82 0.03 10.77
N TYR A 67 -1.15 1.14 11.42
CA TYR A 67 -0.47 1.55 12.65
C TYR A 67 -1.45 2.00 13.72
N ILE A 68 -0.99 1.92 14.96
CA ILE A 68 -1.72 2.41 16.12
C ILE A 68 -1.48 3.91 16.27
N PHE A 69 -2.53 4.65 16.58
CA PHE A 69 -2.46 6.01 17.09
C PHE A 69 -3.24 6.11 18.40
N ASN A 70 -2.57 6.55 19.47
CA ASN A 70 -3.19 6.69 20.78
C ASN A 70 -3.53 8.16 21.04
N GLU A 71 -4.76 8.43 21.43
CA GLU A 71 -5.12 9.75 21.97
C GLU A 71 -4.37 10.01 23.27
N ILE A 72 -4.07 11.29 23.55
CA ILE A 72 -3.39 11.69 24.78
C ILE A 72 -4.38 12.12 25.86
N VAL A 73 -3.89 12.16 27.11
CA VAL A 73 -4.66 12.76 28.22
C VAL A 73 -4.83 14.25 27.94
N LYS A 74 -6.09 14.71 27.89
CA LYS A 74 -6.41 16.13 27.70
C LYS A 74 -6.07 16.90 28.97
N ILE A 75 -5.16 17.87 28.88
CA ILE A 75 -4.76 18.71 30.03
C ILE A 75 -5.98 19.39 30.68
N TYR A 76 -6.94 19.84 29.87
CA TYR A 76 -8.16 20.51 30.35
C TYR A 76 -9.32 19.55 30.67
N SER A 77 -9.16 18.25 30.39
CA SER A 77 -10.17 17.23 30.66
C SER A 77 -9.50 15.89 30.98
N PRO A 78 -8.84 15.77 32.15
CA PRO A 78 -8.02 14.61 32.48
C PRO A 78 -8.83 13.31 32.66
N PHE A 79 -10.16 13.41 32.74
CA PHE A 79 -11.08 12.27 32.84
C PHE A 79 -11.69 11.86 31.51
N ALA A 80 -11.29 12.47 30.40
CA ALA A 80 -11.74 12.05 29.07
C ALA A 80 -11.24 10.63 28.76
N ILE A 81 -12.13 9.81 28.18
CA ILE A 81 -11.76 8.50 27.67
C ILE A 81 -10.85 8.70 26.46
N GLN A 82 -9.70 8.03 26.47
CA GLN A 82 -8.78 7.98 25.34
C GLN A 82 -9.09 6.76 24.49
N HIS A 83 -9.04 6.95 23.18
CA HIS A 83 -9.18 5.88 22.21
C HIS A 83 -7.82 5.48 21.63
N GLN A 84 -7.75 4.22 21.22
CA GLN A 84 -6.70 3.71 20.37
C GLN A 84 -7.30 3.49 18.98
N CYS A 85 -6.84 4.27 17.99
CA CYS A 85 -7.25 4.08 16.62
C CYS A 85 -6.25 3.21 15.86
N PHE A 86 -6.76 2.50 14.86
CA PHE A 86 -6.00 1.81 13.84
C PHE A 86 -6.16 2.55 12.52
N ILE A 87 -5.04 2.99 11.93
CA ILE A 87 -5.04 3.74 10.68
C ILE A 87 -4.46 2.86 9.58
N THR A 88 -5.20 2.70 8.49
CA THR A 88 -4.77 1.89 7.33
C THR A 88 -4.40 2.79 6.16
N ASN A 89 -3.17 2.66 5.67
CA ASN A 89 -2.67 3.40 4.52
C ASN A 89 -2.13 2.44 3.46
N ARG A 90 -2.62 2.55 2.22
CA ARG A 90 -2.04 1.83 1.08
C ARG A 90 -0.65 2.41 0.78
N LEU A 91 0.31 1.52 0.48
CA LEU A 91 1.72 1.89 0.27
C LEU A 91 2.10 2.12 -1.18
N ASN A 92 1.25 1.64 -2.09
CA ASN A 92 1.45 1.81 -3.50
C ASN A 92 0.61 3.00 -3.99
N ASP A 93 1.27 4.11 -4.32
CA ASP A 93 0.63 5.38 -4.67
C ASP A 93 0.64 5.66 -6.18
N GLN A 94 1.52 5.04 -6.98
CA GLN A 94 1.69 5.41 -8.39
C GLN A 94 1.96 4.27 -9.39
N GLY A 95 2.22 3.03 -8.96
CA GLY A 95 2.57 1.93 -9.88
C GLY A 95 1.70 0.68 -9.70
N VAL A 96 1.85 -0.31 -10.57
CA VAL A 96 1.26 -1.63 -10.36
C VAL A 96 2.38 -2.66 -10.26
N SER A 97 2.61 -3.20 -9.06
CA SER A 97 3.62 -4.26 -8.85
C SER A 97 3.10 -5.59 -9.40
N ILE A 98 3.61 -5.99 -10.56
CA ILE A 98 3.28 -7.24 -11.26
C ILE A 98 4.56 -7.95 -11.72
N ALA A 99 4.50 -9.29 -11.79
CA ALA A 99 5.58 -10.08 -12.35
C ALA A 99 5.06 -11.25 -13.19
N ASP A 100 5.84 -11.61 -14.21
CA ASP A 100 5.72 -12.86 -14.95
C ASP A 100 6.87 -13.80 -14.55
N PRO A 101 6.63 -14.72 -13.60
CA PRO A 101 7.65 -15.67 -13.18
C PRO A 101 8.07 -16.63 -14.32
N GLY A 102 7.28 -16.75 -15.41
CA GLY A 102 7.57 -17.60 -16.57
C GLY A 102 8.81 -17.17 -17.35
N THR A 103 9.29 -15.96 -17.10
CA THR A 103 10.54 -15.44 -17.66
C THR A 103 11.79 -15.89 -16.90
N LEU A 104 11.61 -16.52 -15.73
CA LEU A 104 12.70 -16.90 -14.81
C LEU A 104 12.84 -18.42 -14.70
N GLN A 105 14.04 -18.87 -14.32
CA GLN A 105 14.27 -20.29 -14.03
C GLN A 105 13.57 -20.68 -12.71
N PRO A 106 13.09 -21.93 -12.58
CA PRO A 106 12.58 -22.45 -11.32
C PRO A 106 13.54 -22.22 -10.15
N GLY A 107 12.99 -21.86 -8.99
CA GLY A 107 13.76 -21.57 -7.78
C GLY A 107 14.45 -20.20 -7.74
N THR A 108 14.40 -19.41 -8.82
CA THR A 108 14.93 -18.03 -8.82
C THR A 108 14.14 -17.18 -7.81
N PRO A 109 14.81 -16.38 -6.95
CA PRO A 109 14.11 -15.46 -6.07
C PRO A 109 13.58 -14.24 -6.85
N ILE A 110 12.32 -13.91 -6.61
CA ILE A 110 11.65 -12.68 -7.03
C ILE A 110 11.61 -11.77 -5.81
N ILE A 111 12.22 -10.59 -5.93
CA ILE A 111 12.24 -9.57 -4.88
C ILE A 111 11.60 -8.33 -5.48
N GLU A 112 10.35 -8.07 -5.11
CA GLU A 112 9.57 -6.97 -5.67
C GLU A 112 9.40 -5.86 -4.64
N ASN A 113 9.63 -4.61 -5.05
CA ASN A 113 9.28 -3.45 -4.23
C ASN A 113 7.77 -3.20 -4.36
N VAL A 114 7.03 -3.47 -3.29
CA VAL A 114 5.56 -3.44 -3.29
C VAL A 114 4.98 -2.14 -2.75
N GLY A 115 5.85 -1.20 -2.37
CA GLY A 115 5.44 0.10 -1.89
C GLY A 115 6.42 0.73 -0.93
N ARG A 116 6.13 1.98 -0.58
CA ARG A 116 6.97 2.78 0.30
C ARG A 116 6.13 3.68 1.18
N ARG A 117 6.64 4.01 2.37
CA ARG A 117 6.02 4.97 3.29
C ARG A 117 7.05 5.98 3.74
N LYS A 118 6.64 7.24 3.92
CA LYS A 118 7.45 8.23 4.65
C LYS A 118 7.67 7.74 6.08
N ILE A 119 8.89 7.94 6.60
CA ILE A 119 9.14 7.72 8.03
C ILE A 119 8.60 8.95 8.78
N ASP A 120 7.54 8.74 9.55
CA ASP A 120 6.78 9.75 10.27
C ASP A 120 6.34 9.23 11.65
N TYR A 121 5.44 9.96 12.32
CA TYR A 121 4.92 9.63 13.63
C TYR A 121 4.29 8.23 13.73
N ALA A 122 3.89 7.61 12.61
CA ALA A 122 3.37 6.24 12.62
C ALA A 122 4.39 5.22 13.16
N PHE A 123 5.69 5.54 13.08
CA PHE A 123 6.77 4.71 13.63
C PHE A 123 7.02 4.96 15.13
N GLU A 124 6.45 6.00 15.75
CA GLU A 124 6.51 6.19 17.22
C GLU A 124 5.81 5.07 17.96
N HIS A 125 4.76 4.54 17.33
CA HIS A 125 3.96 3.45 17.84
C HIS A 125 4.18 2.17 17.04
N ARG A 126 3.37 1.16 17.34
CA ARG A 126 3.42 -0.12 16.64
C ARG A 126 2.78 0.04 15.26
N ILE A 127 3.53 -0.36 14.24
CA ILE A 127 3.12 -0.37 12.83
C ILE A 127 3.26 -1.79 12.29
N CYS A 128 2.39 -2.17 11.37
CA CYS A 128 2.42 -3.41 10.63
C CYS A 128 2.40 -3.10 9.14
N PHE A 129 3.33 -3.68 8.39
CA PHE A 129 3.29 -3.70 6.93
C PHE A 129 2.75 -5.04 6.49
N ALA A 130 1.59 -5.05 5.84
CA ALA A 130 0.93 -6.22 5.31
C ALA A 130 1.06 -6.24 3.78
N VAL A 131 1.53 -7.36 3.25
CA VAL A 131 1.67 -7.58 1.81
C VAL A 131 0.76 -8.73 1.40
N TYR A 132 -0.09 -8.46 0.42
CA TYR A 132 -0.99 -9.41 -0.21
C TYR A 132 -0.43 -9.78 -1.58
N GLN A 133 -0.02 -11.03 -1.74
CA GLN A 133 0.42 -11.59 -3.01
C GLN A 133 -0.76 -12.28 -3.67
N HIS A 134 -1.18 -11.73 -4.81
CA HIS A 134 -2.21 -12.29 -5.66
C HIS A 134 -1.54 -13.15 -6.73
N THR A 135 -1.91 -14.43 -6.77
CA THR A 135 -1.68 -15.24 -7.97
C THR A 135 -2.83 -14.99 -8.93
N ILE A 136 -2.53 -14.48 -10.11
CA ILE A 136 -3.51 -14.02 -11.10
C ILE A 136 -3.38 -14.78 -12.43
N THR A 137 -4.43 -14.69 -13.24
CA THR A 137 -4.45 -15.27 -14.59
C THR A 137 -3.68 -14.39 -15.58
N ARG A 138 -3.28 -14.95 -16.72
CA ARG A 138 -2.66 -14.20 -17.81
C ARG A 138 -3.45 -12.97 -18.25
N LYS A 139 -4.77 -13.12 -18.38
CA LYS A 139 -5.65 -12.03 -18.84
C LYS A 139 -5.70 -10.88 -17.83
N ALA A 140 -5.72 -11.20 -16.53
CA ALA A 140 -5.62 -10.21 -15.46
C ALA A 140 -4.24 -9.52 -15.50
N TYR A 141 -3.16 -10.26 -15.67
CA TYR A 141 -1.81 -9.69 -15.82
C TYR A 141 -1.71 -8.73 -17.01
N GLU A 142 -2.20 -9.12 -18.19
CA GLU A 142 -2.23 -8.28 -19.38
C GLU A 142 -3.09 -7.01 -19.18
N TYR A 143 -4.16 -7.09 -18.39
CA TYR A 143 -4.96 -5.92 -18.01
C TYR A 143 -4.15 -4.97 -17.11
N TRP A 144 -3.54 -5.50 -16.04
CA TRP A 144 -2.73 -4.71 -15.12
C TRP A 144 -1.50 -4.09 -15.78
N GLN A 145 -0.88 -4.78 -16.73
CA GLN A 145 0.22 -4.24 -17.52
C GLN A 145 -0.22 -3.01 -18.34
N LYS A 146 -1.45 -3.00 -18.87
CA LYS A 146 -2.00 -1.81 -19.55
C LYS A 146 -2.30 -0.69 -18.56
N ILE A 147 -2.78 -1.01 -17.36
CA ILE A 147 -3.01 -0.01 -16.30
C ILE A 147 -1.68 0.61 -15.88
N ASP A 148 -0.64 -0.20 -15.66
CA ASP A 148 0.69 0.27 -15.28
C ASP A 148 1.27 1.25 -16.30
N GLN A 149 1.11 0.96 -17.60
CA GLN A 149 1.51 1.85 -18.70
C GLN A 149 0.77 3.20 -18.72
N LEU A 150 -0.44 3.26 -18.15
CA LEU A 150 -1.22 4.50 -18.08
C LEU A 150 -0.94 5.32 -16.83
N VAL A 151 -0.66 4.66 -15.71
CA VAL A 151 -0.42 5.33 -14.41
C VAL A 151 1.05 5.69 -14.19
N SER A 152 1.95 5.16 -15.01
CA SER A 152 3.37 5.53 -15.06
C SER A 152 3.63 6.51 -16.22
N PRO A 153 3.25 7.81 -16.11
CA PRO A 153 3.47 8.76 -17.19
C PRO A 153 4.96 8.92 -17.48
N THR A 154 5.28 8.94 -18.77
CA THR A 154 6.62 9.30 -19.28
C THR A 154 7.00 10.74 -18.97
N GLY A 155 6.04 11.57 -18.53
CA GLY A 155 6.27 12.94 -18.11
C GLY A 155 6.42 13.91 -19.27
N THR A 156 5.90 13.57 -20.46
CA THR A 156 6.04 14.40 -21.65
C THR A 156 4.73 15.09 -22.01
N ILE A 157 4.81 16.33 -22.51
CA ILE A 157 3.65 17.08 -23.03
C ILE A 157 3.04 16.44 -24.30
N PHE A 158 3.65 15.36 -24.81
CA PHE A 158 3.19 14.56 -25.94
C PHE A 158 2.65 13.19 -25.50
N ASP A 159 2.42 12.98 -24.20
CA ASP A 159 1.84 11.74 -23.71
C ASP A 159 0.48 11.53 -24.40
N THR A 160 0.34 10.37 -25.04
CA THR A 160 -0.89 10.00 -25.75
C THR A 160 -2.03 10.00 -24.73
N PRO A 161 -3.20 10.61 -25.04
CA PRO A 161 -4.32 10.59 -24.11
C PRO A 161 -4.62 9.15 -23.70
N PRO A 162 -4.79 8.87 -22.39
CA PRO A 162 -4.90 7.50 -21.90
C PRO A 162 -6.04 6.78 -22.61
N ALA A 163 -5.69 5.75 -23.38
CA ALA A 163 -6.67 4.95 -24.09
C ALA A 163 -7.56 4.22 -23.07
N LYS A 164 -8.85 4.09 -23.36
CA LYS A 164 -9.75 3.29 -22.52
C LYS A 164 -9.23 1.85 -22.45
N VAL A 165 -8.82 1.39 -21.27
CA VAL A 165 -8.45 -0.02 -21.06
C VAL A 165 -9.73 -0.84 -20.94
N ALA A 166 -10.10 -1.52 -22.01
CA ALA A 166 -11.18 -2.50 -21.97
C ALA A 166 -10.78 -3.64 -21.03
N GLY A 167 -11.65 -3.96 -20.07
CA GLY A 167 -11.51 -5.15 -19.23
C GLY A 167 -12.38 -6.30 -19.70
N ASN A 168 -12.82 -7.14 -18.76
CA ASN A 168 -13.59 -8.36 -19.04
C ASN A 168 -15.09 -8.24 -18.69
N VAL A 169 -15.58 -7.04 -18.37
CA VAL A 169 -16.98 -6.78 -17.99
C VAL A 169 -17.71 -6.12 -19.16
N GLU A 170 -18.72 -6.81 -19.69
CA GLU A 170 -19.58 -6.31 -20.75
C GLU A 170 -20.92 -5.80 -20.17
N ASN A 171 -21.46 -4.77 -20.82
CA ASN A 171 -22.80 -4.29 -20.56
C ASN A 171 -23.77 -5.05 -21.48
N ILE A 172 -24.64 -5.88 -20.91
CA ILE A 172 -25.63 -6.69 -21.65
C ILE A 172 -26.77 -5.81 -22.17
N THR A 173 -27.10 -4.72 -21.47
CA THR A 173 -28.21 -3.83 -21.84
C THR A 173 -27.83 -2.81 -22.90
N ASP A 174 -26.60 -2.29 -22.86
CA ASP A 174 -26.04 -1.38 -23.87
C ASP A 174 -24.60 -1.77 -24.25
N PRO A 175 -24.42 -2.61 -25.29
CA PRO A 175 -23.09 -3.03 -25.75
C PRO A 175 -22.20 -1.88 -26.24
N GLY A 176 -22.76 -0.71 -26.57
CA GLY A 176 -22.01 0.49 -26.94
C GLY A 176 -21.32 1.18 -25.76
N ASN A 177 -21.71 0.80 -24.53
CA ASN A 177 -21.22 1.40 -23.29
C ASN A 177 -20.72 0.32 -22.29
N PRO A 178 -19.59 -0.34 -22.57
CA PRO A 178 -19.02 -1.34 -21.69
C PRO A 178 -18.54 -0.72 -20.37
N ALA A 179 -18.58 -1.51 -19.30
CA ALA A 179 -18.00 -1.10 -18.03
C ALA A 179 -16.47 -0.96 -18.16
N LEU A 180 -15.93 0.02 -17.45
CA LEU A 180 -14.49 0.15 -17.25
C LEU A 180 -14.11 -0.69 -16.03
N GLY A 181 -12.94 -1.34 -16.09
CA GLY A 181 -12.47 -2.19 -15.01
C GLY A 181 -12.38 -3.66 -15.39
N TYR A 182 -11.74 -4.44 -14.53
CA TYR A 182 -11.55 -5.88 -14.71
C TYR A 182 -12.06 -6.61 -13.48
N PHE A 183 -12.92 -7.60 -13.69
CA PHE A 183 -13.33 -8.53 -12.65
C PHE A 183 -12.27 -9.63 -12.51
N GLU A 184 -11.45 -9.53 -11.47
CA GLU A 184 -10.36 -10.46 -11.19
C GLU A 184 -10.79 -11.55 -10.20
N ILE A 185 -10.37 -12.80 -10.46
CA ILE A 185 -10.33 -13.87 -9.47
C ILE A 185 -8.86 -14.23 -9.23
N SER A 186 -8.42 -14.17 -7.97
CA SER A 186 -7.05 -14.48 -7.60
C SER A 186 -6.95 -15.31 -6.33
N ALA A 187 -5.90 -16.13 -6.24
CA ALA A 187 -5.53 -16.81 -5.00
C ALA A 187 -4.57 -15.91 -4.22
N ILE A 188 -4.86 -15.67 -2.95
CA ILE A 188 -4.10 -14.71 -2.13
C ILE A 188 -3.25 -15.46 -1.11
N ASP A 189 -2.00 -15.04 -0.97
CA ASP A 189 -1.16 -15.34 0.17
C ASP A 189 -0.71 -14.04 0.84
N THR A 190 -0.45 -14.07 2.15
CA THR A 190 -0.22 -12.85 2.92
C THR A 190 0.91 -13.02 3.91
N ALA A 191 1.81 -12.04 3.95
CA ALA A 191 2.85 -11.95 4.95
C ALA A 191 2.84 -10.54 5.57
N ARG A 192 3.22 -10.48 6.84
CA ARG A 192 3.17 -9.27 7.65
C ARG A 192 4.47 -9.11 8.41
N ILE A 193 4.90 -7.86 8.56
CA ILE A 193 6.01 -7.50 9.42
C ILE A 193 5.59 -6.37 10.35
N PHE A 194 5.69 -6.62 11.65
CA PHE A 194 5.43 -5.62 12.69
C PHE A 194 6.73 -4.91 13.06
N GLY A 195 6.61 -3.62 13.34
CA GLY A 195 7.71 -2.76 13.72
C GLY A 195 7.29 -1.61 14.62
N LYS A 196 8.29 -0.82 14.96
CA LYS A 196 8.24 0.45 15.68
C LYS A 196 9.55 1.18 15.39
N ASN A 197 9.77 2.32 16.04
CA ASN A 197 11.02 3.08 15.95
C ASN A 197 12.25 2.15 16.10
N GLY A 198 13.20 2.29 15.19
CA GLY A 198 14.40 1.45 15.09
C GLY A 198 14.30 0.20 14.21
N ILE A 199 13.11 -0.19 13.70
CA ILE A 199 13.00 -1.36 12.81
C ILE A 199 13.82 -1.23 11.51
N LEU A 200 14.09 0.00 11.08
CA LEU A 200 14.82 0.30 9.85
C LEU A 200 16.33 0.52 10.08
N GLY A 201 16.80 0.40 11.33
CA GLY A 201 18.18 0.70 11.73
C GLY A 201 18.36 2.09 12.33
N ASP A 202 19.53 2.32 12.92
CA ASP A 202 19.85 3.52 13.71
C ASP A 202 19.84 4.81 12.88
N ASP A 203 20.15 4.71 11.58
CA ASP A 203 20.14 5.83 10.62
C ASP A 203 18.74 6.43 10.38
N PHE A 204 17.68 5.74 10.81
CA PHE A 204 16.28 6.10 10.57
C PHE A 204 15.47 6.22 11.86
N LEU A 205 16.13 6.42 13.00
CA LEU A 205 15.46 6.66 14.28
C LEU A 205 14.73 8.00 14.26
N LEU A 206 13.49 8.00 14.77
CA LEU A 206 12.79 9.24 15.08
C LEU A 206 13.52 9.94 16.23
N GLN A 207 14.06 11.14 15.98
CA GLN A 207 14.77 11.95 16.97
C GLN A 207 13.82 12.98 17.59
N ASP A 208 13.42 12.68 18.83
CA ASP A 208 13.18 13.62 19.94
C ASP A 208 11.94 14.51 20.03
N VAL A 209 10.92 14.40 19.17
CA VAL A 209 9.60 15.03 19.45
C VAL A 209 8.50 14.01 19.25
N THR A 210 7.73 13.76 20.31
CA THR A 210 6.50 12.95 20.22
C THR A 210 5.48 13.76 19.46
N TYR A 211 4.84 13.20 18.44
CA TYR A 211 3.89 13.92 17.59
C TYR A 211 2.80 14.66 18.38
N CYS A 212 2.33 14.05 19.46
CA CYS A 212 1.29 14.60 20.33
C CYS A 212 1.83 15.39 21.52
N GLU A 213 2.91 16.14 21.35
CA GLU A 213 3.39 17.07 22.35
C GLU A 213 2.57 18.37 22.37
N TYR A 214 2.33 18.90 23.57
CA TYR A 214 1.65 20.19 23.74
C TYR A 214 2.62 21.34 23.50
N ASP A 215 2.22 22.31 22.67
CA ASP A 215 2.90 23.59 22.56
C ASP A 215 2.48 24.51 23.72
N PHE A 216 3.36 24.61 24.72
CA PHE A 216 3.19 25.49 25.88
C PHE A 216 3.60 26.95 25.61
N SER A 217 4.06 27.29 24.40
CA SER A 217 4.38 28.68 24.03
C SER A 217 3.14 29.52 23.78
N THR A 218 1.98 28.89 23.59
CA THR A 218 0.67 29.54 23.42
C THR A 218 -0.27 29.17 24.59
N TRP A 219 -1.16 30.10 24.97
CA TRP A 219 -2.15 29.87 26.02
C TRP A 219 -3.59 30.01 25.47
N PRO A 220 -4.45 28.99 25.58
CA PRO A 220 -4.19 27.68 26.17
C PRO A 220 -3.19 26.85 25.33
N PRO A 221 -2.33 26.01 25.95
CA PRO A 221 -1.53 25.03 25.24
C PRO A 221 -2.32 24.27 24.19
N VAL A 222 -1.78 24.21 22.98
CA VAL A 222 -2.39 23.55 21.82
C VAL A 222 -1.65 22.27 21.47
N ASN A 223 -2.37 21.30 20.92
CA ASN A 223 -1.84 20.09 20.32
C ASN A 223 -2.51 19.87 18.95
N HIS A 224 -2.06 18.85 18.23
CA HIS A 224 -2.73 18.41 17.01
C HIS A 224 -4.13 17.86 17.32
N LEU A 225 -5.15 18.21 16.52
CA LEU A 225 -6.55 17.84 16.78
C LEU A 225 -6.75 16.33 16.85
N GLU A 226 -6.02 15.58 16.04
CA GLU A 226 -6.01 14.12 16.01
C GLU A 226 -5.46 13.49 17.29
N CYS A 227 -4.65 14.21 18.08
CA CYS A 227 -4.20 13.74 19.40
C CYS A 227 -5.33 13.72 20.43
N ASP A 228 -6.39 14.50 20.19
CA ASP A 228 -7.60 14.56 21.02
C ASP A 228 -8.76 13.71 20.48
N ASN A 229 -8.74 13.44 19.17
CA ASN A 229 -9.72 12.62 18.46
C ASN A 229 -9.05 11.94 17.26
N CYS A 230 -8.60 10.71 17.46
CA CYS A 230 -7.84 9.99 16.43
C CYS A 230 -8.70 9.59 15.22
N LEU A 231 -10.04 9.69 15.32
CA LEU A 231 -10.96 9.44 14.21
C LEU A 231 -10.99 10.56 13.15
N ILE A 232 -10.31 11.68 13.42
CA ILE A 232 -10.09 12.74 12.41
C ILE A 232 -9.11 12.28 11.33
N LEU A 233 -8.21 11.35 11.66
CA LEU A 233 -7.25 10.81 10.69
C LEU A 233 -7.99 10.02 9.60
N PRO A 234 -7.61 10.16 8.33
CA PRO A 234 -8.23 9.41 7.24
C PRO A 234 -7.98 7.91 7.41
N SER A 235 -8.99 7.09 7.09
CA SER A 235 -8.94 5.63 7.20
C SER A 235 -8.62 5.13 8.62
N SER A 236 -9.01 5.89 9.64
CA SER A 236 -8.96 5.50 11.05
C SER A 236 -10.21 4.71 11.46
N THR A 237 -10.04 3.81 12.41
CA THR A 237 -11.14 3.07 13.05
C THR A 237 -10.78 2.71 14.49
N LEU A 238 -11.80 2.54 15.33
CA LEU A 238 -11.66 1.96 16.67
C LEU A 238 -11.61 0.43 16.64
N ASP A 239 -12.02 -0.18 15.53
CA ASP A 239 -12.08 -1.62 15.38
C ASP A 239 -10.67 -2.18 15.09
N GLN A 240 -10.12 -2.91 16.06
CA GLN A 240 -8.86 -3.59 15.89
C GLN A 240 -8.98 -4.67 14.77
N PRO A 241 -8.07 -4.68 13.78
CA PRO A 241 -8.04 -5.76 12.79
C PRO A 241 -7.86 -7.12 13.46
N ALA A 242 -8.62 -8.14 13.03
CA ALA A 242 -8.60 -9.46 13.66
C ALA A 242 -7.21 -10.15 13.65
N TRP A 243 -6.33 -9.77 12.73
CA TRP A 243 -4.97 -10.28 12.61
C TRP A 243 -3.92 -9.45 13.36
N TRP A 244 -4.31 -8.31 13.95
CA TRP A 244 -3.41 -7.42 14.66
C TRP A 244 -2.93 -8.08 15.96
N GLN A 245 -1.59 -8.13 16.13
CA GLN A 245 -0.90 -8.77 17.26
C GLN A 245 -0.28 -7.73 18.19
#